data_AF-A0A954P4X7-F1
#
_entry.id   AF-A0A954P4X7-F1
#
_cell.length_a   1.000
_cell.length_b   1.000
_cell.length_c   1.000
_cell.angle_alpha   90.00
_cell.angle_beta   90.00
_cell.angle_gamma   90.00
#
_symmetry.space_group_name_H-M   'P 1'
#
loop_
_entity.id
_entity.type
_entity.pdbx_description
1 polymer ?
#
loop_
_entity_poly.entity_id
_entity_poly.type
_entity_poly.pdbx_seq_one_letter_code
_entity_poly.pdbx_strand_id
1 'polypeptide(L)' 'MSYEYDEEEFDTPQELQAMRARMTWEERVRTFAKVFGRNPGSDEELEMFIEEYTLELYNSGMDHESDFDPSL' A
#
# COMPACT_ATOMS: atom_id res chain seq x y z
N MET A 1 -28.33 25.24 7.49
CA MET A 1 -27.13 24.43 7.76
C MET A 1 -26.87 23.64 6.50
N SER A 2 -26.05 24.21 5.62
CA SER A 2 -25.61 23.54 4.40
C SER A 2 -24.34 22.82 4.80
N TYR A 3 -24.32 21.49 4.72
CA TYR A 3 -23.08 20.75 4.93
C TYR A 3 -22.17 21.08 3.75
N GLU A 4 -21.18 21.93 3.98
CA GLU A 4 -20.03 22.07 3.10
C GLU A 4 -19.26 20.76 3.24
N TYR A 5 -19.30 19.93 2.20
CA TYR A 5 -18.26 18.92 2.04
C TYR A 5 -17.00 19.72 1.71
N ASP A 6 -16.17 19.98 2.71
CA ASP A 6 -14.76 20.20 2.45
C ASP A 6 -14.29 18.87 1.83
N GLU A 7 -14.12 18.86 0.51
CA GLU A 7 -13.22 17.93 -0.15
C GLU A 7 -11.83 18.24 0.41
N GLU A 8 -11.54 17.74 1.61
CA GLU A 8 -10.17 17.52 2.02
C GLU A 8 -9.60 16.59 0.95
N GLU A 9 -8.89 17.18 -0.02
CA GLU A 9 -7.88 16.48 -0.80
C GLU A 9 -7.07 15.73 0.25
N PHE A 10 -7.34 14.43 0.39
CA PHE A 10 -6.53 13.55 1.20
C PHE A 10 -5.18 13.56 0.51
N ASP A 11 -4.33 14.50 0.92
CA ASP A 11 -2.99 14.72 0.42
C ASP A 11 -2.23 13.46 0.84
N THR A 12 -2.34 12.42 0.00
CA THR A 12 -1.77 11.12 0.31
C THR A 12 -0.29 11.40 0.53
N PRO A 13 0.24 11.14 1.74
CA PRO A 13 1.61 11.49 2.07
C PRO A 13 2.54 11.08 0.92
N GLN A 14 3.38 11.99 0.45
CA GLN A 14 4.28 11.73 -0.69
C GLN A 14 5.15 10.49 -0.45
N GLU A 15 5.41 10.18 0.82
CA GLU A 15 6.06 8.96 1.28
C GLU A 15 5.27 7.69 0.96
N LEU A 16 3.94 7.68 1.17
CA LEU A 16 3.06 6.57 0.78
C LEU A 16 3.02 6.38 -0.72
N GLN A 17 2.92 7.47 -1.49
CA GLN A 17 2.99 7.39 -2.95
C GLN A 17 4.34 6.85 -3.42
N ALA A 18 5.44 7.29 -2.80
CA ALA A 18 6.78 6.79 -3.10
C ALA A 18 6.94 5.30 -2.73
N MET A 19 6.39 4.85 -1.60
CA MET A 19 6.39 3.44 -1.20
C MET A 19 5.65 2.57 -2.21
N ARG A 20 4.46 3.02 -2.66
CA ARG A 20 3.70 2.32 -3.71
C ARG A 20 4.45 2.30 -5.04
N ALA A 21 5.09 3.40 -5.42
CA ALA A 21 5.86 3.51 -6.67
C ALA A 21 7.14 2.67 -6.68
N ARG A 22 7.72 2.37 -5.51
CA ARG A 22 8.92 1.52 -5.40
C ARG A 22 8.66 0.05 -5.71
N MET A 23 7.43 -0.42 -5.57
CA MET A 23 7.07 -1.82 -5.85
C MET A 23 6.67 -2.01 -7.30
N THR A 24 7.40 -2.87 -8.01
CA THR A 24 7.02 -3.37 -9.33
C THR A 24 5.74 -4.21 -9.25
N TRP A 25 5.07 -4.38 -10.39
CA TRP A 25 3.89 -5.23 -10.48
C TRP A 25 4.13 -6.66 -9.96
N GLU A 26 5.27 -7.26 -10.32
CA GLU A 26 5.62 -8.62 -9.89
C GLU A 26 5.82 -8.72 -8.38
N GLU A 27 6.44 -7.71 -7.76
CA GLU A 27 6.61 -7.65 -6.30
C GLU A 27 5.28 -7.48 -5.58
N ARG A 28 4.36 -6.68 -6.13
CA ARG A 28 3.00 -6.55 -5.59
C ARG A 28 2.27 -7.89 -5.60
N VAL A 29 2.29 -8.59 -6.74
CA VAL A 29 1.66 -9.92 -6.88
C VAL A 29 2.31 -10.93 -5.93
N ARG A 30 3.64 -10.93 -5.80
CA ARG A 30 4.36 -11.82 -4.88
C ARG A 30 3.99 -11.56 -3.43
N THR A 31 3.97 -10.29 -3.03
CA THR A 31 3.59 -9.87 -1.67
C THR A 31 2.16 -10.33 -1.36
N PHE A 32 1.22 -10.11 -2.28
CA PHE A 32 -0.15 -10.59 -2.16
C PHE A 32 -0.19 -12.12 -2.02
N ALA A 33 0.50 -12.84 -2.89
CA ALA A 33 0.52 -14.30 -2.88
C ALA A 33 1.15 -14.88 -1.61
N LYS A 34 2.14 -14.21 -1.04
CA LYS A 34 2.74 -14.60 0.24
C LYS A 34 1.76 -14.43 1.40
N VAL A 35 0.97 -13.36 1.42
CA VAL A 35 -0.01 -13.09 2.49
C VAL A 35 -1.24 -14.01 2.37
N PHE A 36 -1.80 -14.16 1.18
CA PHE A 36 -3.06 -14.87 0.97
C PHE A 36 -2.92 -16.32 0.47
N GLY A 37 -1.71 -16.76 0.13
CA GLY A 37 -1.45 -18.10 -0.41
C GLY A 37 -2.00 -18.34 -1.82
N ARG A 38 -2.38 -17.29 -2.54
CA ARG A 38 -2.93 -17.33 -3.90
C ARG A 38 -2.61 -16.06 -4.67
N ASN A 39 -2.70 -16.12 -6.00
CA ASN A 39 -2.63 -14.91 -6.83
C ASN A 39 -3.90 -14.04 -6.65
N PRO A 40 -3.79 -12.72 -6.90
CA PRO A 40 -4.95 -11.84 -6.94
C PRO A 40 -5.90 -12.28 -8.06
N GLY A 41 -7.20 -12.18 -7.80
CA GLY A 41 -8.27 -12.48 -8.75
C GLY A 41 -8.59 -11.33 -9.70
N SER A 42 -8.18 -10.11 -9.35
CA SER A 42 -8.30 -8.91 -10.16
C SER A 42 -7.21 -7.89 -9.82
N ASP A 43 -6.99 -6.94 -10.74
CA ASP A 43 -6.07 -5.83 -10.53
C ASP A 43 -6.54 -4.93 -9.37
N GLU A 44 -7.86 -4.71 -9.26
CA GLU A 44 -8.48 -3.94 -8.17
C GLU A 44 -8.23 -4.58 -6.79
N GLU A 45 -8.31 -5.91 -6.69
CA GLU A 45 -7.99 -6.63 -5.46
C GLU A 45 -6.53 -6.43 -5.05
N LEU A 46 -5.62 -6.46 -6.03
CA LEU A 46 -4.21 -6.22 -5.79
C LEU A 46 -3.96 -4.77 -5.36
N GLU A 47 -4.60 -3.79 -6.01
CA GLU A 47 -4.45 -2.38 -5.70
C GLU A 47 -4.94 -2.05 -4.29
N MET A 48 -6.13 -2.52 -3.90
CA MET A 48 -6.64 -2.34 -2.54
C MET A 48 -5.71 -2.96 -1.49
N PHE A 49 -5.19 -4.16 -1.75
CA PHE A 49 -4.23 -4.78 -0.84
C PHE A 49 -2.96 -3.93 -0.68
N ILE A 50 -2.37 -3.46 -1.78
CA ILE A 50 -1.16 -2.64 -1.72
C ILE A 50 -1.44 -1.29 -1.05
N GLU A 51 -2.64 -0.74 -1.25
CA GLU A 51 -3.09 0.47 -0.59
C GLU A 51 -3.06 0.32 0.93
N GLU A 52 -3.72 -0.71 1.46
CA GLU A 52 -3.77 -0.97 2.89
C GLU A 52 -2.43 -1.43 3.45
N TYR A 53 -1.72 -2.32 2.75
CA TYR A 53 -0.40 -2.80 3.17
C TYR A 53 0.59 -1.65 3.33
N THR A 54 0.65 -0.72 2.38
CA THR A 54 1.53 0.45 2.49
C THR A 54 1.10 1.41 3.59
N LEU A 55 -0.21 1.56 3.82
CA LEU A 55 -0.76 2.35 4.91
C LEU A 55 -0.41 1.78 6.29
N GLU A 56 -0.52 0.46 6.46
CA GLU A 56 -0.13 -0.24 7.68
C GLU A 56 1.39 -0.14 7.92
N LEU A 57 2.20 -0.30 6.88
CA LEU A 57 3.64 -0.10 6.96
C LEU A 57 4.00 1.32 7.41
N TYR A 58 3.30 2.32 6.89
CA TYR A 58 3.50 3.72 7.27
C TYR A 58 3.07 3.99 8.72
N ASN A 59 1.87 3.53 9.10
CA ASN A 59 1.30 3.76 10.44
C ASN A 59 1.97 2.94 11.54
N SER A 60 2.55 1.79 11.21
CA SER A 60 3.33 0.99 12.16
C SER A 60 4.63 1.69 12.60
N GLY A 61 4.98 2.81 11.95
CA GLY A 61 6.13 3.62 12.33
C GLY A 61 7.39 2.79 12.36
N MET A 62 7.65 2.01 11.29
CA MET A 62 8.89 1.23 11.14
C MET A 62 10.09 2.11 11.51
N ASP A 63 10.61 1.88 12.72
CA ASP A 63 11.92 2.34 13.15
C ASP A 63 12.91 1.85 12.07
N HIS A 64 13.47 2.84 11.38
CA HIS A 64 14.53 2.78 10.40
C HIS A 64 15.28 1.43 10.21
N GLU A 65 15.25 0.96 8.95
CA GLU A 65 16.34 0.28 8.21
C GLU A 65 16.38 -1.24 7.99
N SER A 66 15.56 -2.13 8.56
CA SER A 66 15.88 -3.58 8.45
C SER A 66 14.87 -4.57 7.87
N ASP A 67 13.59 -4.25 7.68
CA ASP A 67 12.58 -5.29 7.34
C ASP A 67 11.85 -5.13 6.00
N PHE A 68 12.31 -4.24 5.12
CA PHE A 68 11.92 -4.32 3.71
C PHE A 68 12.77 -5.39 3.05
N ASP A 69 12.34 -6.65 3.15
CA ASP A 69 12.92 -7.75 2.39
C ASP A 69 12.16 -7.95 1.07
N PRO A 70 12.65 -7.41 -0.06
CA PRO A 70 12.03 -7.60 -1.38
C PRO A 70 12.12 -9.04 -1.89
N SER A 71 12.76 -9.96 -1.16
CA SER A 71 12.84 -11.37 -1.52
C SER A 71 11.65 -12.22 -1.05
N LEU A 72 10.70 -11.64 -0.31
CA LEU A 72 9.54 -12.31 0.25
C LEU A 72 8.26 -12.11 -0.56
#